data_AF-A0A1S8NJX5-F1
#
_entry.id   AF-A0A1S8NJX5-F1
#
_cell.length_a   1.000
_cell.length_b   1.000
_cell.length_c   1.000
_cell.angle_alpha   90.00
_cell.angle_beta   90.00
_cell.angle_gamma   90.00
#
_symmetry.space_group_name_H-M   'P 1'
#
loop_
_entity.id
_entity.type
_entity.pdbx_description
1 polymer ?
#
loop_
_entity_poly.entity_id
_entity_poly.type
_entity_poly.pdbx_seq_one_letter_code
_entity_poly.pdbx_strand_id
1 'polypeptide(L)' 'MATKPQILHPGDTVGIVTLGSPLYENVINARIQTLQNFGLKVVLEKYVYSYNGYLGATEQQRASDLMDMFKNPDVKAIIP' A
#
# COMPACT_ATOMS: atom_id res chain seq x y z
N MET A 1 -10.71 -23.53 -2.59
CA MET A 1 -9.23 -23.65 -2.47
C MET A 1 -8.64 -22.26 -2.43
N ALA A 2 -7.59 -22.04 -1.64
CA ALA A 2 -6.90 -20.75 -1.59
C ALA A 2 -5.96 -20.59 -2.81
N THR A 3 -5.94 -19.40 -3.40
CA THR A 3 -4.99 -19.05 -4.47
C THR A 3 -3.70 -18.55 -3.84
N LYS A 4 -2.58 -19.22 -4.12
CA LYS A 4 -1.26 -18.83 -3.60
C LYS A 4 -0.71 -17.65 -4.41
N PRO A 5 -0.27 -16.54 -3.78
CA PRO A 5 0.35 -15.42 -4.49
C PRO A 5 1.78 -15.77 -4.95
N GLN A 6 2.29 -14.97 -5.89
CA GLN A 6 3.67 -15.07 -6.35
C GLN A 6 4.65 -14.59 -5.27
N ILE A 7 5.88 -15.11 -5.30
CA ILE A 7 6.98 -14.61 -4.46
C ILE A 7 7.50 -13.31 -5.07
N LEU A 8 7.83 -12.33 -4.21
CA LEU A 8 8.41 -11.06 -4.63
C LEU A 8 9.90 -11.19 -4.96
N HIS A 9 10.34 -10.45 -5.97
CA HIS A 9 11.72 -10.32 -6.38
C HIS A 9 12.12 -8.84 -6.47
N PRO A 10 13.42 -8.51 -6.38
CA PRO A 10 13.90 -7.17 -6.69
C PRO A 10 13.40 -6.71 -8.07
N GLY A 11 12.87 -5.49 -8.15
CA GLY A 11 12.26 -4.90 -9.33
C GLY A 11 10.73 -4.96 -9.37
N ASP A 12 10.11 -5.83 -8.55
CA ASP A 12 8.65 -5.92 -8.43
C ASP A 12 8.06 -4.66 -7.79
N THR A 13 6.83 -4.34 -8.17
CA THR A 13 6.08 -3.21 -7.61
C THR A 13 5.22 -3.67 -6.45
N VAL A 14 5.29 -2.95 -5.33
CA VAL A 14 4.38 -3.10 -4.20
C VAL A 14 3.57 -1.83 -4.02
N GLY A 15 2.30 -2.01 -3.71
CA GLY A 15 1.36 -0.94 -3.42
C GLY A 15 1.24 -0.67 -1.93
N ILE A 16 1.19 0.59 -1.52
CA ILE A 16 0.87 0.98 -0.15
C ILE A 16 -0.49 1.65 -0.11
N VAL A 17 -1.30 1.25 0.87
CA VAL A 17 -2.62 1.80 1.17
C VAL A 17 -2.73 2.03 2.67
N THR A 18 -3.67 2.85 3.13
CA THR A 18 -3.97 3.00 4.57
C THR A 18 -5.39 2.55 4.83
N LEU A 19 -5.53 1.27 5.23
CA LEU A 19 -6.85 0.65 5.43
C LEU A 19 -7.34 0.72 6.87
N GLY A 20 -6.52 1.17 7.80
CA GLY A 20 -6.85 1.27 9.22
C GLY A 20 -6.51 2.63 9.80
N SER A 21 -5.91 2.62 10.98
CA SER A 21 -5.43 3.84 11.63
C SER A 21 -4.26 4.44 10.87
N PRO A 22 -4.25 5.78 10.70
CA PRO A 22 -3.20 6.46 9.96
C PRO A 22 -1.89 6.45 10.75
N LEU A 23 -0.79 6.58 10.01
CA LEU A 23 0.55 6.74 10.57
C LEU A 23 1.07 8.14 10.28
N TYR A 24 2.04 8.59 11.07
CA TYR A 24 2.75 9.82 10.77
C TYR A 24 3.53 9.70 9.46
N GLU A 25 3.57 10.78 8.69
CA GLU A 25 4.20 10.83 7.37
C GLU A 25 5.67 10.36 7.40
N ASN A 26 6.44 10.74 8.43
CA ASN A 26 7.83 10.30 8.58
C ASN A 26 7.96 8.78 8.75
N VAL A 27 6.99 8.13 9.42
CA VAL A 27 6.96 6.67 9.58
C VAL A 27 6.64 6.01 8.24
N ILE A 28 5.67 6.55 7.50
CA ILE A 28 5.33 6.05 6.16
C ILE A 28 6.55 6.16 5.23
N ASN A 29 7.19 7.32 5.19
CA ASN A 29 8.35 7.58 4.33
C ASN A 29 9.55 6.66 4.67
N ALA A 30 9.81 6.41 5.95
CA ALA A 30 10.85 5.46 6.37
C ALA A 30 10.55 4.02 5.93
N ARG A 31 9.27 3.61 5.95
CA ARG A 31 8.85 2.28 5.48
C ARG A 31 8.93 2.16 3.96
N ILE A 32 8.56 3.21 3.23
CA ILE A 32 8.75 3.30 1.77
C ILE A 32 10.23 3.09 1.43
N GLN A 33 11.12 3.82 2.11
CA GLN A 33 12.56 3.69 1.90
C GLN A 33 13.07 2.27 2.21
N THR A 34 12.50 1.62 3.23
CA THR A 34 12.84 0.23 3.58
C THR A 34 12.50 -0.72 2.43
N LEU A 35 11.31 -0.60 1.84
CA LEU A 35 10.90 -1.42 0.69
C LEU A 35 11.76 -1.15 -0.54
N GLN A 36 12.09 0.12 -0.79
CA GLN A 36 12.99 0.51 -1.88
C GLN A 36 14.41 -0.07 -1.69
N ASN A 37 14.91 -0.13 -0.45
CA ASN A 37 16.20 -0.74 -0.13
C ASN A 37 16.22 -2.26 -0.35
N PHE A 38 15.07 -2.93 -0.32
CA PHE A 38 14.95 -4.34 -0.77
C PHE A 38 14.94 -4.50 -2.29
N GLY A 39 15.05 -3.40 -3.03
CA GLY A 39 15.02 -3.38 -4.49
C GLY A 39 13.61 -3.35 -5.07
N LEU A 40 12.57 -3.09 -4.27
CA LEU A 40 11.18 -3.04 -4.74
C LEU A 40 10.82 -1.63 -5.23
N LYS A 41 9.92 -1.56 -6.21
CA LYS A 41 9.26 -0.31 -6.60
C LYS A 41 8.06 -0.09 -5.70
N VAL A 42 7.77 1.16 -5.37
CA VAL A 42 6.65 1.50 -4.48
C VAL A 42 5.70 2.44 -5.21
N VAL A 43 4.41 2.11 -5.19
CA VAL A 43 3.31 2.99 -5.61
C VAL A 43 2.40 3.26 -4.42
N LEU A 44 1.88 4.48 -4.32
CA LEU A 44 1.05 4.94 -3.21
C LEU A 44 -0.34 5.28 -3.75
N GLU A 45 -1.38 4.84 -3.07
CA GLU A 45 -2.73 5.33 -3.36
C GLU A 45 -3.01 6.70 -2.76
N LYS A 46 -4.13 7.27 -3.18
CA LYS A 46 -4.54 8.64 -2.88
C LYS A 46 -4.62 8.97 -1.39
N TYR A 47 -5.08 8.04 -0.55
CA TYR A 47 -5.34 8.34 0.86
C TYR A 47 -4.28 7.79 1.83
N VAL A 48 -3.10 7.39 1.34
CA VAL A 48 -2.00 6.86 2.17
C VAL A 48 -1.59 7.81 3.30
N TYR A 49 -1.58 9.12 3.05
CA TYR A 49 -1.20 10.13 4.05
C TYR A 49 -2.41 10.81 4.71
N SER A 50 -3.62 10.34 4.44
CA SER A 50 -4.84 10.96 4.97
C SER A 50 -5.05 10.65 6.44
N TYR A 51 -5.73 11.57 7.12
CA TYR A 51 -6.10 11.44 8.52
C TYR A 51 -7.57 11.82 8.69
N ASN A 52 -8.36 10.92 9.30
CA ASN A 52 -9.76 11.14 9.61
C ASN A 52 -10.09 10.66 11.05
N GLY A 53 -9.23 11.02 12.01
CA GLY A 53 -9.36 10.61 13.41
C GLY A 53 -8.81 9.20 13.65
N TYR A 54 -9.69 8.26 13.96
CA TYR A 54 -9.29 6.87 14.24
C TYR A 54 -8.88 6.08 12.98
N LEU A 55 -9.44 6.46 11.81
CA LEU A 55 -9.14 5.86 10.51
C LEU A 55 -8.47 6.88 9.59
N GLY A 56 -7.72 6.40 8.60
CA GLY A 56 -7.05 7.28 7.63
C GLY A 56 -8.01 8.00 6.67
N ALA A 57 -9.12 7.35 6.32
CA ALA A 57 -10.08 7.83 5.33
C ALA A 57 -11.46 7.17 5.52
N THR A 58 -12.48 7.65 4.79
CA THR A 58 -13.82 7.01 4.81
C THR A 58 -13.77 5.58 4.30
N GLU A 59 -14.81 4.80 4.60
CA GLU A 59 -14.95 3.42 4.12
C GLU A 59 -14.86 3.34 2.60
N GLN A 60 -15.51 4.25 1.88
CA GLN A 60 -15.51 4.28 0.41
C GLN A 60 -14.14 4.64 -0.13
N GLN A 61 -13.42 5.56 0.51
CA GLN A 61 -12.07 5.96 0.10
C GLN A 61 -11.08 4.80 0.27
N ARG A 62 -11.09 4.14 1.43
CA ARG A 62 -10.22 2.97 1.69
C ARG A 62 -10.53 1.79 0.77
N ALA A 63 -11.83 1.55 0.49
CA ALA A 63 -12.24 0.53 -0.45
C ALA A 63 -11.78 0.85 -1.88
N SER A 64 -11.84 2.11 -2.31
CA SER A 64 -11.32 2.52 -3.63
C SER A 64 -9.84 2.26 -3.74
N ASP A 65 -9.03 2.76 -2.79
CA ASP A 65 -7.59 2.59 -2.78
C ASP A 65 -7.19 1.10 -2.85
N LEU A 66 -7.84 0.25 -2.04
CA LEU A 66 -7.59 -1.20 -2.10
C LEU A 66 -7.92 -1.78 -3.49
N MET A 67 -9.07 -1.43 -4.04
CA MET A 67 -9.52 -1.97 -5.32
C MET A 67 -8.66 -1.48 -6.49
N ASP A 68 -8.14 -0.26 -6.42
CA ASP A 68 -7.29 0.31 -7.46
C ASP A 68 -5.91 -0.38 -7.47
N MET A 69 -5.38 -0.76 -6.31
CA MET A 69 -4.21 -1.65 -6.22
C MET A 69 -4.46 -3.05 -6.80
N PHE A 70 -5.64 -3.65 -6.57
CA PHE A 70 -6.00 -4.93 -7.18
C PHE A 70 -6.19 -4.85 -8.70
N LYS A 71 -6.66 -3.71 -9.23
CA LYS A 71 -6.83 -3.49 -10.67
C LYS A 71 -5.51 -3.23 -11.39
N ASN A 72 -4.48 -2.80 -10.66
CA ASN A 72 -3.17 -2.49 -11.23
C ASN A 72 -2.35 -3.79 -11.46
N PRO A 73 -2.15 -4.23 -12.71
CA PRO A 73 -1.46 -5.51 -13.01
C PRO A 73 0.04 -5.50 -12.64
N ASP A 74 0.62 -4.31 -12.45
CA ASP A 74 2.02 -4.16 -12.08
C ASP A 74 2.24 -4.42 -10.58
N VAL A 75 1.21 -4.24 -9.75
CA VAL A 75 1.30 -4.44 -8.29
C VAL A 75 1.32 -5.93 -7.96
N LYS A 76 2.40 -6.38 -7.32
CA LYS A 76 2.62 -7.78 -6.93
C LYS A 76 2.33 -8.06 -5.46
N ALA A 77 2.28 -7.03 -4.63
CA ALA A 77 1.81 -7.12 -3.24
C ALA A 77 1.20 -5.78 -2.78
N ILE A 78 0.27 -5.86 -1.83
CA ILE A 78 -0.41 -4.71 -1.22
C ILE A 78 -0.06 -4.69 0.27
N ILE A 79 0.48 -3.56 0.74
CA ILE A 79 0.92 -3.35 2.12
C ILE A 79 0.01 -2.29 2.78
N PRO A 80 -0.74 -2.64 3.85
CA PRO A 80 -1.68 -1.74 4.51
C PRO A 80 -1.08 -0.88 5.63
#